data_AF-A0A2H0V3U6-F1
#
_entry.id   AF-A0A2H0V3U6-F1
#
_cell.length_a   1.000
_cell.length_b   1.000
_cell.length_c   1.000
_cell.angle_alpha   90.00
_cell.angle_beta   90.00
_cell.angle_gamma   90.00
#
_symmetry.space_group_name_H-M   'P 1'
#
loop_
_entity.id
_entity.type
_entity.pdbx_description
1 polymer ?
#
loop_
_entity_poly.entity_id
_entity_poly.type
_entity_poly.pdbx_seq_one_letter_code
_entity_poly.pdbx_strand_id
1 'polypeptide(L)'
;MRELPAGLTTVGGDLDLYNSEVRELPAGLTTVGGTLDLYNSQIKVLPAGLTSIGGRLYLRKSQVRELPAGLTTIGGDLFLENSQITDIPDSLRIEADVYATVCPQSLIDKLNKMKEKGNIKGRVITTY
;
A
#
# COMPACT_ATOMS: atom_id res chain seq x y z
N MET A 1 4.43 -19.43 -7.70
CA MET A 1 5.69 -18.94 -7.09
C MET A 1 5.46 -18.83 -5.59
N ARG A 2 6.42 -19.26 -4.76
CA ARG A 2 6.28 -19.31 -3.29
C ARG A 2 7.14 -18.30 -2.54
N GLU A 3 8.17 -17.78 -3.19
CA GLU A 3 9.10 -16.82 -2.62
C GLU A 3 9.69 -15.92 -3.71
N LEU A 4 10.17 -14.75 -3.30
CA LEU A 4 10.91 -13.80 -4.13
C LEU A 4 12.40 -13.88 -3.81
N PRO A 5 13.30 -13.49 -4.72
CA PRO A 5 14.74 -13.50 -4.46
C PRO A 5 15.10 -12.65 -3.24
N ALA A 6 15.84 -13.21 -2.28
CA ALA A 6 16.18 -12.51 -1.03
C ALA A 6 16.99 -11.21 -1.24
N GLY A 7 17.77 -11.13 -2.33
CA GLY A 7 18.54 -9.94 -2.71
C GLY A 7 17.77 -8.90 -3.53
N LEU A 8 16.46 -9.08 -3.73
CA LEU A 8 15.64 -8.12 -4.49
C LEU A 8 15.44 -6.84 -3.67
N THR A 9 16.11 -5.78 -4.10
CA THR A 9 15.99 -4.45 -3.46
C THR A 9 15.08 -3.51 -4.23
N THR A 10 14.91 -3.71 -5.53
CA THR A 10 14.10 -2.84 -6.39
C THR A 10 13.38 -3.65 -7.45
N VAL A 11 12.10 -3.32 -7.69
CA VAL A 11 11.35 -3.76 -8.87
C VAL A 11 11.17 -2.55 -9.77
N GLY A 12 11.69 -2.59 -11.00
CA GLY A 12 11.62 -1.44 -11.93
C GLY A 12 10.22 -1.17 -12.49
N GLY A 13 9.34 -2.16 -12.48
CA GLY A 13 7.96 -2.08 -12.97
C GLY A 13 6.97 -2.59 -11.92
N ASP A 14 5.96 -3.32 -12.39
CA ASP A 14 4.92 -3.87 -11.52
C ASP A 14 5.43 -5.11 -10.77
N LEU A 15 5.04 -5.23 -9.50
CA LEU A 15 5.14 -6.44 -8.69
C LEU A 15 3.72 -6.96 -8.43
N ASP A 16 3.30 -7.93 -9.24
CA ASP A 16 1.99 -8.58 -9.13
C ASP A 16 2.10 -9.85 -8.27
N LEU A 17 1.44 -9.82 -7.11
CA LEU A 17 1.30 -10.94 -6.18
C LEU A 17 -0.18 -11.26 -5.89
N TYR A 18 -1.08 -10.86 -6.80
CA TYR A 18 -2.50 -11.18 -6.78
C TYR A 18 -2.71 -12.68 -6.58
N ASN A 19 -3.49 -13.05 -5.55
CA ASN A 19 -3.78 -14.45 -5.19
C ASN A 19 -2.55 -15.37 -5.07
N SER A 20 -1.35 -14.82 -4.84
CA SER A 20 -0.13 -15.62 -4.79
C SER A 20 0.00 -16.39 -3.47
N GLU A 21 0.79 -17.48 -3.50
CA GLU A 21 1.20 -18.22 -2.30
C GLU A 21 2.38 -17.56 -1.56
N VAL A 22 2.90 -16.44 -2.07
CA VAL A 22 4.00 -15.70 -1.45
C VAL A 22 3.52 -15.14 -0.10
N ARG A 23 4.32 -15.35 0.94
CA ARG A 23 3.99 -14.94 2.32
C ARG A 23 4.77 -13.74 2.81
N GLU A 24 5.88 -13.43 2.16
CA GLU A 24 6.77 -12.35 2.54
C GLU A 24 7.36 -11.67 1.31
N LEU A 25 7.54 -10.36 1.43
CA LEU A 25 8.37 -9.59 0.52
C LEU A 25 9.81 -9.60 1.04
N PRO A 26 10.83 -9.54 0.17
CA PRO A 26 12.23 -9.48 0.58
C PRO A 26 12.46 -8.30 1.53
N ALA A 27 13.12 -8.52 2.66
CA ALA A 27 13.35 -7.49 3.67
C ALA A 27 14.14 -6.29 3.14
N GLY A 28 14.97 -6.51 2.12
CA GLY A 28 15.75 -5.47 1.44
C GLY A 28 15.00 -4.70 0.34
N LEU A 29 13.74 -5.04 0.05
CA LEU A 29 12.96 -4.34 -0.98
C LEU A 29 12.64 -2.91 -0.51
N THR A 30 13.20 -1.94 -1.22
CA THR A 30 13.06 -0.51 -0.92
C THR A 30 12.13 0.22 -1.88
N THR A 31 11.96 -0.27 -3.11
CA THR A 31 11.22 0.45 -4.15
C THR A 31 10.51 -0.49 -5.14
N VAL A 32 9.28 -0.13 -5.49
CA VAL A 32 8.53 -0.70 -6.63
C VAL A 32 8.22 0.46 -7.59
N GLY A 33 8.78 0.43 -8.80
CA GLY A 33 8.65 1.51 -9.78
C GLY A 33 7.25 1.62 -10.39
N GLY A 34 6.52 0.50 -10.44
CA GLY A 34 5.14 0.44 -10.91
C GLY A 34 4.16 0.13 -9.78
N THR A 35 3.18 -0.70 -10.10
CA THR A 35 2.11 -1.17 -9.23
C THR A 35 2.61 -2.26 -8.30
N LEU A 36 2.23 -2.19 -7.03
CA LEU A 36 2.32 -3.30 -6.09
C LEU A 36 0.92 -3.88 -5.88
N ASP A 37 0.65 -5.06 -6.45
CA ASP A 37 -0.63 -5.74 -6.28
C ASP A 37 -0.53 -6.86 -5.24
N LEU A 38 -1.14 -6.64 -4.07
CA LEU A 38 -1.25 -7.60 -2.97
C LEU A 38 -2.68 -8.04 -2.73
N TYR A 39 -3.57 -7.85 -3.71
CA TYR A 39 -4.98 -8.24 -3.60
C TYR A 39 -5.09 -9.73 -3.23
N ASN A 40 -5.79 -10.00 -2.13
CA ASN A 40 -6.02 -11.35 -1.60
C ASN A 40 -4.73 -12.20 -1.48
N SER A 41 -3.59 -11.54 -1.20
CA SER A 41 -2.31 -12.20 -0.92
C SER A 41 -2.21 -12.66 0.54
N GLN A 42 -1.25 -13.55 0.83
CA GLN A 42 -0.94 -14.01 2.18
C GLN A 42 0.10 -13.13 2.90
N ILE A 43 0.52 -12.02 2.29
CA ILE A 43 1.48 -11.09 2.88
C ILE A 43 0.81 -10.33 4.03
N LYS A 44 1.49 -10.31 5.18
CA LYS A 44 1.01 -9.67 6.41
C LYS A 44 1.75 -8.37 6.75
N VAL A 45 2.97 -8.23 6.26
CA VAL A 45 3.87 -7.13 6.60
C VAL A 45 4.61 -6.71 5.34
N LEU A 46 4.65 -5.40 5.09
CA LEU A 46 5.50 -4.81 4.07
C LEU A 46 6.91 -4.58 4.64
N PRO A 47 7.98 -4.66 3.83
CA PRO A 47 9.34 -4.43 4.30
C PRO A 47 9.48 -3.05 4.94
N ALA A 48 10.11 -2.97 6.10
CA ALA A 48 10.31 -1.71 6.81
C ALA A 48 11.12 -0.68 6.00
N GLY A 49 11.98 -1.16 5.09
CA GLY A 49 12.77 -0.35 4.17
C GLY A 49 12.04 0.10 2.90
N LEU A 50 10.78 -0.31 2.67
CA LEU A 50 10.01 0.10 1.50
C LEU A 50 9.65 1.59 1.61
N THR A 51 10.26 2.41 0.75
CA THR A 51 10.12 3.88 0.83
C THR A 51 9.21 4.47 -0.25
N SER A 52 9.06 3.80 -1.39
CA SER A 52 8.26 4.32 -2.51
C SER A 52 7.62 3.23 -3.39
N ILE A 53 6.41 3.56 -3.87
CA ILE A 53 5.68 2.83 -4.91
C ILE A 53 5.34 3.84 -6.00
N GLY A 54 5.86 3.65 -7.22
CA GLY A 54 5.68 4.62 -8.31
C GLY A 54 4.30 4.58 -8.95
N GLY A 55 3.61 3.44 -8.86
CA GLY A 55 2.25 3.25 -9.37
C GLY A 55 1.22 3.09 -8.25
N ARG A 56 0.28 2.16 -8.47
CA ARG A 56 -0.84 1.89 -7.55
C ARG A 56 -0.43 0.92 -6.45
N LEU A 57 -1.10 0.97 -5.32
CA LEU A 57 -0.99 -0.03 -4.26
C LEU A 57 -2.36 -0.69 -4.02
N TYR A 58 -2.46 -1.99 -4.31
CA TYR A 58 -3.66 -2.78 -4.05
C TYR A 58 -3.50 -3.60 -2.78
N LEU A 59 -4.25 -3.26 -1.74
CA LEU A 59 -4.31 -3.98 -0.45
C LEU A 59 -5.69 -4.56 -0.13
N ARG A 60 -6.61 -4.52 -1.11
CA ARG A 60 -7.95 -5.07 -0.98
C ARG A 60 -7.89 -6.54 -0.55
N LYS A 61 -8.63 -6.90 0.51
CA LYS A 61 -8.65 -8.26 1.09
C LYS A 61 -7.27 -8.81 1.48
N SER A 62 -6.25 -7.97 1.57
CA SER A 62 -4.92 -8.39 2.04
C SER A 62 -4.91 -8.56 3.56
N GLN A 63 -3.89 -9.26 4.07
CA GLN A 63 -3.67 -9.44 5.51
C GLN A 63 -2.75 -8.37 6.12
N VAL A 64 -2.37 -7.35 5.35
CA VAL A 64 -1.51 -6.25 5.81
C VAL A 64 -2.29 -5.36 6.77
N ARG A 65 -1.68 -5.03 7.91
CA ARG A 65 -2.32 -4.24 8.98
C ARG A 65 -1.81 -2.80 9.09
N GLU A 66 -0.60 -2.56 8.61
CA GLU A 66 0.04 -1.25 8.62
C GLU A 66 0.94 -1.09 7.39
N LEU A 67 1.03 0.15 6.90
CA LEU A 67 2.06 0.53 5.95
C LEU A 67 3.35 0.87 6.71
N PRO A 68 4.54 0.58 6.15
CA PRO A 68 5.78 0.82 6.87
C PRO A 68 5.99 2.32 7.06
N ALA A 69 6.47 2.73 8.25
CA ALA A 69 6.66 4.14 8.60
C ALA A 69 7.56 4.92 7.61
N GLY A 70 8.47 4.20 6.92
CA GLY A 70 9.35 4.75 5.89
C GLY A 70 8.71 4.94 4.51
N LEU A 71 7.48 4.44 4.28
CA LEU A 71 6.78 4.63 3.00
C LEU A 71 6.34 6.08 2.88
N THR A 72 6.99 6.81 1.98
CA THR A 72 6.79 8.26 1.83
C THR A 72 5.96 8.63 0.62
N THR A 73 5.86 7.76 -0.40
CA THR A 73 5.16 8.09 -1.65
C THR A 73 4.48 6.88 -2.30
N ILE A 74 3.23 7.10 -2.74
CA ILE A 74 2.50 6.29 -3.71
C ILE A 74 2.15 7.19 -4.89
N GLY A 75 2.70 6.89 -6.07
CA GLY A 75 2.54 7.72 -7.28
C GLY A 75 1.18 7.56 -7.97
N GLY A 76 0.39 6.56 -7.57
CA GLY A 76 -0.97 6.32 -8.08
C GLY A 76 -1.99 6.17 -6.97
N ASP A 77 -3.03 5.41 -7.28
CA ASP A 77 -4.16 5.16 -6.37
C ASP A 77 -3.79 4.19 -5.25
N LEU A 78 -4.43 4.36 -4.09
CA LEU A 78 -4.36 3.45 -2.96
C LEU A 78 -5.71 2.77 -2.73
N PHE A 79 -5.71 1.43 -2.77
CA PHE A 79 -6.92 0.61 -2.62
C PHE A 79 -6.89 -0.19 -1.32
N LEU A 80 -7.68 0.24 -0.33
CA LEU A 80 -7.79 -0.33 1.01
C LEU A 80 -9.10 -1.05 1.27
N GLU A 81 -9.96 -1.21 0.25
CA GLU A 81 -11.31 -1.75 0.43
C GLU A 81 -11.27 -3.14 1.06
N ASN A 82 -11.96 -3.28 2.20
CA ASN A 82 -11.98 -4.53 2.98
C ASN A 82 -10.56 -5.06 3.31
N SER A 83 -9.59 -4.17 3.52
CA SER A 83 -8.26 -4.50 4.03
C SER A 83 -8.24 -4.53 5.57
N GLN A 84 -7.16 -5.06 6.16
CA GLN A 84 -6.94 -5.00 7.61
C GLN A 84 -6.14 -3.76 8.05
N ILE A 85 -5.92 -2.79 7.14
CA ILE A 85 -5.17 -1.57 7.44
C ILE A 85 -5.95 -0.75 8.44
N THR A 86 -5.29 -0.40 9.54
CA THR A 86 -5.86 0.49 10.58
C THR A 86 -5.14 1.84 10.66
N ASP A 87 -3.92 1.92 10.12
CA ASP A 87 -3.11 3.14 10.14
C ASP A 87 -2.17 3.24 8.92
N ILE A 88 -1.81 4.48 8.59
CA ILE A 88 -0.87 4.83 7.50
C ILE A 88 0.09 5.94 7.96
N PRO A 89 1.31 6.07 7.41
CA PRO A 89 2.26 7.11 7.82
C PRO A 89 1.71 8.54 7.58
N ASP A 90 1.88 9.43 8.57
CA ASP A 90 1.45 10.84 8.46
C ASP A 90 2.16 11.61 7.34
N SER A 91 3.38 11.18 7.00
CA SER A 91 4.22 11.76 5.95
C SER A 91 3.88 11.25 4.54
N LEU A 92 3.06 10.20 4.43
CA LEU A 92 2.77 9.56 3.15
C LEU A 92 2.09 10.54 2.20
N ARG A 93 2.63 10.64 0.98
CA ARG A 93 2.03 11.35 -0.16
C ARG A 93 1.41 10.37 -1.14
N ILE A 94 0.21 10.69 -1.60
CA ILE A 94 -0.56 9.90 -2.57
C ILE A 94 -0.97 10.84 -3.70
N GLU A 95 -0.47 10.57 -4.90
CA GLU A 95 -0.66 11.47 -6.05
C GLU A 95 -2.01 11.28 -6.77
N ALA A 96 -2.80 10.30 -6.36
CA ALA A 96 -4.14 10.04 -6.93
C ALA A 96 -5.19 9.75 -5.83
N ASP A 97 -6.20 8.93 -6.13
CA ASP A 97 -7.34 8.68 -5.26
C ASP A 97 -7.02 7.61 -4.21
N VAL A 98 -7.74 7.67 -3.08
CA VAL A 98 -7.73 6.64 -2.04
C VAL A 98 -9.12 6.04 -1.92
N TYR A 99 -9.21 4.72 -2.05
CA TYR A 99 -10.43 3.95 -1.91
C TYR A 99 -10.40 3.20 -0.58
N ALA A 100 -11.24 3.60 0.36
CA ALA A 100 -11.21 3.12 1.75
C ALA A 100 -12.60 2.68 2.22
N THR A 101 -13.31 1.88 1.40
CA THR A 101 -14.60 1.31 1.81
C THR A 101 -14.40 0.23 2.87
N VAL A 102 -15.31 0.16 3.85
CA VAL A 102 -15.26 -0.85 4.94
C VAL A 102 -13.97 -0.75 5.78
N CYS A 103 -13.36 0.44 5.84
CA CYS A 103 -12.22 0.74 6.73
C CYS A 103 -12.71 1.30 8.09
N PRO A 104 -11.91 1.19 9.16
CA PRO A 104 -12.25 1.82 10.44
C PRO A 104 -12.42 3.34 10.29
N GLN A 105 -13.39 3.92 11.01
CA GLN A 105 -13.65 5.37 10.95
C GLN A 105 -12.42 6.22 11.32
N SER A 106 -11.59 5.75 12.26
CA SER A 106 -10.34 6.42 12.63
C SER A 106 -9.36 6.57 11.46
N LEU A 107 -9.28 5.56 10.59
CA LEU A 107 -8.46 5.61 9.38
C LEU A 107 -9.05 6.58 8.36
N ILE A 108 -10.37 6.56 8.18
CA ILE A 108 -11.07 7.49 7.30
C ILE A 108 -10.85 8.95 7.75
N ASP A 109 -10.99 9.23 9.04
CA ASP A 109 -10.74 10.56 9.60
C ASP A 109 -9.29 11.01 9.38
N LYS A 110 -8.34 10.08 9.52
CA LYS A 110 -6.93 10.33 9.23
C LYS A 110 -6.70 10.65 7.75
N LEU A 111 -7.27 9.86 6.84
CA LEU A 111 -7.20 10.08 5.40
C LEU A 111 -7.78 11.45 5.01
N ASN A 112 -8.92 11.85 5.57
CA ASN A 112 -9.51 13.16 5.32
C ASN A 112 -8.62 14.31 5.81
N LYS A 113 -8.03 14.19 7.01
CA LYS A 113 -7.04 15.17 7.52
C LYS A 113 -5.80 15.26 6.62
N MET A 114 -5.32 14.11 6.12
CA MET A 114 -4.19 14.07 5.18
C MET A 114 -4.57 14.72 3.85
N LYS A 115 -5.81 14.54 3.38
CA LYS A 115 -6.33 15.22 2.20
C LYS A 115 -6.35 16.74 2.38
N GLU A 116 -6.86 17.24 3.50
CA GLU A 116 -6.87 18.67 3.84
C GLU A 116 -5.46 19.27 3.91
N LYS A 117 -4.48 18.50 4.41
CA LYS A 117 -3.06 18.88 4.46
C LYS A 117 -2.35 18.81 3.09
N GLY A 118 -3.02 18.31 2.05
CA GLY A 118 -2.46 18.19 0.70
C GLY A 118 -1.53 16.99 0.48
N ASN A 119 -1.51 16.04 1.42
CA ASN A 119 -0.82 14.76 1.27
C ASN A 119 -1.47 13.87 0.20
N ILE A 120 -2.79 13.95 0.04
CA ILE A 120 -3.56 13.20 -0.97
C ILE A 120 -4.00 14.18 -2.07
N LYS A 121 -3.59 13.97 -3.31
CA LYS A 121 -3.98 14.83 -4.44
C LYS A 121 -5.36 14.52 -4.97
N GLY A 122 -5.73 13.24 -5.02
CA GLY A 122 -7.05 12.79 -5.42
C GLY A 122 -8.10 12.86 -4.31
N ARG A 123 -9.17 12.08 -4.44
CA ARG A 123 -10.29 11.99 -3.51
C ARG A 123 -10.06 10.89 -2.48
N VAL A 124 -10.72 11.03 -1.33
CA VAL A 124 -10.90 9.93 -0.38
C VAL A 124 -12.32 9.39 -0.60
N ILE A 125 -12.41 8.17 -1.11
CA ILE A 125 -13.66 7.52 -1.55
C ILE A 125 -14.00 6.43 -0.54
N THR A 126 -15.12 6.61 0.17
CA THR A 126 -15.55 5.71 1.26
C THR A 126 -16.88 5.02 1.00
N THR A 127 -17.54 5.34 -0.12
CA THR A 127 -18.83 4.78 -0.54
C THR A 127 -18.73 4.23 -1.97
N TYR A 128 -19.63 3.30 -2.31
CA TYR A 128 -19.85 2.84 -3.68
C TYR A 128 -20.79 3.79 -4.42
#